data_AF-A0A371GDC3-F1
#
_entry.id   AF-A0A371GDC3-F1
#
_cell.length_a   1.000
_cell.length_b   1.000
_cell.length_c   1.000
_cell.angle_alpha   90.00
_cell.angle_beta   90.00
_cell.angle_gamma   90.00
#
_symmetry.space_group_name_H-M   'P 1'
#
loop_
_entity.id
_entity.type
_entity.pdbx_description
1 polymer ?
#
loop_
_entity_poly.entity_id
_entity_poly.type
_entity_poly.pdbx_seq_one_letter_code
_entity_poly.pdbx_strand_id
1 'polypeptide(L)' 'MNVPKKDGKVCMCIDYRDLNRASPKDNFPLLHIDMLVDNTAQHTLYSFMDGFSGYNQIWMALEDKEKTTFITT' A
#
# COMPACT_ATOMS: atom_id res chain seq x y z
N MET A 1 -0.78 2.02 17.02
CA MET A 1 -2.07 2.10 17.72
C MET A 1 -3.01 1.01 17.23
N ASN A 2 -3.79 0.43 18.14
CA ASN A 2 -4.77 -0.61 17.82
C ASN A 2 -6.07 0.03 17.33
N VAL A 3 -6.47 -0.31 16.10
CA VAL A 3 -7.67 0.22 15.46
C VAL A 3 -8.74 -0.88 15.42
N PRO A 4 -9.90 -0.68 16.08
CA PRO A 4 -11.00 -1.64 16.01
C PRO A 4 -11.63 -1.62 14.61
N LYS A 5 -11.87 -2.81 14.06
CA LYS A 5 -12.60 -3.00 12.80
C LYS A 5 -14.06 -3.35 13.07
N LYS A 6 -14.92 -3.11 12.07
CA LYS A 6 -16.35 -3.43 12.11
C LYS A 6 -16.64 -4.94 12.30
N ASP A 7 -15.72 -5.80 11.87
CA ASP A 7 -15.82 -7.26 12.02
C ASP A 7 -15.34 -7.76 13.40
N GLY A 8 -15.08 -6.85 14.35
CA GLY A 8 -14.61 -7.17 15.70
C GLY A 8 -13.11 -7.47 15.80
N LYS A 9 -12.38 -7.48 14.66
CA LYS A 9 -10.93 -7.66 14.67
C LYS A 9 -10.22 -6.35 15.04
N VAL A 10 -8.97 -6.46 15.45
CA VAL A 10 -8.08 -5.32 15.71
C VAL A 10 -7.05 -5.25 14.59
N CYS A 11 -6.71 -4.03 14.15
CA CYS A 11 -5.61 -3.79 13.23
C CYS A 11 -4.54 -2.90 13.86
N MET A 12 -3.29 -3.27 13.62
CA MET A 12 -2.15 -2.45 14.00
C MET A 12 -2.01 -1.33 12.97
N CYS A 13 -2.27 -0.10 13.37
CA CYS A 13 -2.04 1.09 12.56
C CYS A 13 -0.83 1.84 13.12
N ILE A 14 0.22 1.96 12.32
CA ILE A 14 1.43 2.70 12.66
C ILE A 14 1.31 4.11 12.07
N ASP A 15 1.53 5.12 12.90
CA ASP A 15 1.46 6.51 12.48
C ASP A 15 2.78 6.95 11.85
N TYR A 16 2.86 6.84 10.52
CA TYR A 16 4.00 7.28 9.73
C TYR A 16 3.86 8.70 9.18
N ARG A 17 2.97 9.56 9.72
CA ARG A 17 2.72 10.89 9.14
C ARG A 17 3.99 11.75 9.01
N ASP A 18 4.81 11.79 10.05
CA ASP A 18 6.05 12.58 10.02
C ASP A 18 7.13 11.91 9.15
N LEU A 19 7.23 10.58 9.18
CA LEU A 19 8.11 9.82 8.28
C LEU A 19 7.76 10.10 6.81
N ASN A 20 6.49 9.98 6.44
CA ASN A 20 6.00 10.21 5.08
C ASN A 20 6.21 11.65 4.59
N ARG A 21 6.25 12.63 5.52
CA ARG A 21 6.56 14.03 5.19
C ARG A 21 8.06 14.24 4.93
N ALA A 22 8.92 13.50 5.62
CA ALA A 22 10.37 13.56 5.45
C ALA A 22 10.87 12.73 4.26
N SER A 23 10.13 11.69 3.87
CA SER A 23 10.48 10.82 2.74
C SER A 23 10.35 11.54 1.39
N PRO A 24 11.26 11.28 0.43
CA PRO A 24 11.08 11.71 -0.95
C PRO A 24 9.78 11.16 -1.54
N LYS A 25 9.09 11.97 -2.33
CA LYS A 25 7.90 11.51 -3.06
C LYS A 25 8.34 10.69 -4.28
N ASP A 26 7.67 9.56 -4.48
CA ASP A 26 7.80 8.81 -5.73
C ASP A 26 7.10 9.59 -6.86
N ASN A 27 7.76 9.65 -8.02
CA ASN A 27 7.25 10.29 -9.24
C ASN A 27 6.79 9.25 -10.27
N PHE A 28 6.71 7.97 -9.90
CA PHE A 28 6.17 6.97 -10.78
C PHE A 28 4.71 7.31 -11.14
N PRO A 29 4.38 7.46 -12.43
CA PRO A 29 3.04 7.83 -12.82
C PRO A 29 2.09 6.68 -12.48
N LEU A 30 1.06 6.98 -11.69
CA LEU A 30 -0.08 6.08 -11.60
C LEU A 30 -0.73 6.03 -12.98
N LEU A 31 -0.99 4.82 -13.49
CA LEU A 31 -1.69 4.67 -14.77
C LEU A 31 -3.04 5.38 -14.71
N HIS A 32 -3.34 6.17 -15.74
CA HIS A 32 -4.63 6.82 -15.87
C HIS A 32 -5.73 5.76 -15.99
N ILE A 33 -6.82 5.92 -15.23
CA ILE A 33 -7.89 4.94 -15.16
C ILE A 33 -8.48 4.69 -16.55
N ASP A 34 -8.73 5.75 -17.33
CA ASP A 34 -9.27 5.60 -18.70
C ASP A 34 -8.38 4.74 -19.58
N MET A 35 -7.05 4.87 -19.47
CA MET A 35 -6.11 4.03 -20.23
C MET A 35 -6.21 2.55 -19.81
N LEU A 36 -6.40 2.27 -18.52
CA LEU A 36 -6.60 0.90 -18.03
C LEU A 36 -7.93 0.33 -18.53
N VAL A 37 -8.99 1.13 -18.50
CA VAL A 37 -10.34 0.72 -18.93
C VAL A 37 -10.39 0.48 -20.44
N ASP A 38 -9.84 1.39 -21.24
CA ASP A 38 -9.85 1.28 -22.71
C ASP A 38 -9.01 0.08 -23.19
N ASN A 39 -7.86 -0.16 -22.55
CA ASN A 39 -7.03 -1.33 -22.84
C ASN A 39 -7.74 -2.64 -22.46
N THR A 40 -8.45 -2.64 -21.34
CA THR A 40 -9.17 -3.84 -20.92
C THR A 40 -10.40 -4.07 -21.80
N ALA A 41 -11.18 -3.06 -22.16
CA ALA A 41 -12.44 -3.17 -22.93
C ALA A 41 -12.35 -3.92 -24.28
N GLN A 42 -11.14 -4.11 -24.82
CA GLN A 42 -10.89 -4.86 -26.05
C GLN A 42 -10.87 -6.40 -25.86
N HIS A 43 -10.98 -6.89 -24.63
CA HIS A 43 -10.92 -8.31 -24.30
C HIS A 43 -12.29 -8.89 -23.91
N THR A 44 -12.54 -10.16 -24.22
CA THR A 44 -13.82 -10.83 -23.97
C THR A 44 -13.92 -11.51 -22.60
N LEU A 45 -12.78 -11.70 -21.91
CA LEU A 45 -12.69 -12.33 -20.60
C LEU A 45 -11.69 -11.57 -19.73
N TYR A 46 -12.04 -11.41 -18.45
CA TYR A 46 -11.18 -10.79 -17.45
C TYR A 46 -11.03 -11.69 -16.24
N SER A 47 -9.82 -11.70 -15.67
CA SER A 47 -9.56 -12.21 -14.33
C SER A 47 -9.00 -11.06 -13.49
N PHE A 48 -9.48 -10.95 -12.26
CA PHE A 48 -8.98 -9.97 -11.29
C PHE A 48 -8.20 -10.71 -10.21
N MET A 49 -6.94 -10.31 -10.01
CA MET A 49 -6.13 -10.83 -8.93
C MET A 49 -6.26 -9.92 -7.71
N ASP A 50 -6.49 -10.50 -6.53
CA ASP A 50 -6.53 -9.73 -5.29
C ASP A 50 -5.11 -9.34 -4.86
N GLY A 51 -4.89 -8.03 -4.72
CA GLY A 51 -3.65 -7.43 -4.26
C GLY A 51 -3.64 -7.05 -2.78
N PHE A 52 -4.64 -7.47 -1.98
CA PHE A 52 -4.84 -6.99 -0.61
C PHE A 52 -3.59 -7.07 0.28
N SER A 53 -2.76 -8.11 0.12
CA SER A 53 -1.55 -8.32 0.92
C SER A 53 -0.26 -7.86 0.24
N GLY A 54 -0.34 -7.24 -0.94
CA GLY A 54 0.83 -6.91 -1.78
C GLY A 54 1.86 -6.03 -1.08
N TYR A 55 1.41 -5.11 -0.23
CA TYR A 55 2.29 -4.21 0.52
C TYR A 55 3.22 -4.94 1.51
N ASN A 56 2.83 -6.11 2.02
CA ASN A 56 3.67 -6.91 2.94
C ASN A 56 4.65 -7.83 2.21
N GLN A 57 4.50 -8.01 0.90
CA GLN A 57 5.30 -8.94 0.11
C GLN A 57 6.53 -8.26 -0.49
N ILE A 58 6.50 -6.93 -0.62
CA ILE A 58 7.62 -6.13 -1.10
C ILE A 58 8.59 -5.90 0.06
N TRP A 59 9.83 -6.28 -0.14
CA TRP A 59 10.87 -6.15 0.87
C TRP A 59 11.37 -4.71 0.95
N MET A 60 11.50 -4.21 2.18
CA MET A 60 12.20 -2.96 2.45
C MET A 60 13.70 -3.11 2.15
N ALA A 61 14.29 -2.08 1.54
CA ALA A 61 15.73 -1.94 1.42
C ALA A 61 16.37 -2.01 2.82
N LEU A 62 17.56 -2.62 2.92
CA LEU A 62 18.17 -2.94 4.22
C LEU A 62 18.46 -1.67 5.02
N GLU A 63 18.93 -0.64 4.35
CA GLU A 63 19.23 0.70 4.83
C GLU A 63 18.00 1.49 5.31
N ASP A 64 16.81 1.11 4.88
CA ASP A 64 15.56 1.82 5.20
C ASP A 64 14.74 1.13 6.30
N LYS A 65 15.08 -0.10 6.68
CA LYS A 65 14.33 -0.86 7.71
C LYS A 65 14.25 -0.11 9.03
N GLU A 66 15.37 0.46 9.49
CA GLU A 66 15.41 1.23 10.74
C GLU A 66 14.51 2.47 10.71
N LYS A 67 14.34 3.09 9.54
CA LYS A 67 13.46 4.26 9.35
C LYS A 67 11.98 3.92 9.52
N THR A 68 11.61 2.66 9.34
CA THR A 68 10.24 2.14 9.54
C THR A 68 10.01 1.54 10.93
N THR A 69 10.92 1.76 11.88
CA THR A 69 10.71 1.29 13.26
C THR A 69 9.56 2.05 13.93
N PHE A 70 8.91 1.39 14.88
CA PHE A 70 7.83 1.96 15.66
C PHE A 70 7.95 1.53 17.12
N ILE A 71 7.38 2.33 18.00
CA ILE A 71 7.34 2.05 19.43
C ILE A 71 5.97 1.48 19.77
N THR A 72 5.96 0.40 20.56
CA THR A 72 4.74 -0.10 21.20
C THR A 72 4.74 0.44 22.62
N THR A 73 3.83 1.36 22.90
CA THR A 73 3.58 1.90 24.24
C THR A 73 2.38 1.18 24.84
#